data_AF-A0A5C6B1W4-F1
#
_entry.id   AF-A0A5C6B1W4-F1
#
_cell.length_a   1.000
_cell.length_b   1.000
_cell.length_c   1.000
_cell.angle_alpha   90.00
_cell.angle_beta   90.00
_cell.angle_gamma   90.00
#
_symmetry.space_group_name_H-M   'P 1'
#
loop_
_entity.id
_entity.type
_entity.pdbx_description
1 polymer ?
#
loop_
_entity_poly.entity_id
_entity_poly.type
_entity_poly.pdbx_seq_one_letter_code
_entity_poly.pdbx_strand_id
1 'polypeptide(L)'
;MIRNEQEYREAVERLTAEKKRFDEHRQRLIDDGIKKAGVQRVMEPLISFHEQLREEVEHYENLKRGKFPDLPNLKGLGVLLVSLRIARGMSQRELAAKLEVHESQVSRDERNEYHGITVDRAIKILDALGVKLQTTVVDAPLGTEVDELQST
;
A
#
# COMPACT_ATOMS: atom_id res chain seq x y z
N MET A 1 1.04 1.07 2.77
CA MET A 1 1.29 1.24 1.31
C MET A 1 2.51 2.13 1.09
N ILE A 2 3.38 1.75 0.16
CA ILE A 2 4.46 2.59 -0.34
C ILE A 2 3.89 3.59 -1.35
N ARG A 3 4.17 4.88 -1.15
CA ARG A 3 3.54 5.98 -1.90
C ARG A 3 4.50 6.63 -2.88
N ASN A 4 5.80 6.60 -2.62
CA ASN A 4 6.77 7.34 -3.43
C ASN A 4 8.09 6.56 -3.59
N GLU A 5 8.97 7.09 -4.43
CA GLU A 5 10.25 6.46 -4.75
C GLU A 5 11.18 6.36 -3.53
N GLN A 6 11.13 7.33 -2.62
CA GLN A 6 11.96 7.32 -1.42
C GLN A 6 11.54 6.18 -0.48
N GLU A 7 10.24 6.06 -0.20
CA GLU A 7 9.67 4.98 0.60
C GLU A 7 9.94 3.60 -0.05
N TYR A 8 9.89 3.50 -1.39
CA TYR A 8 10.22 2.27 -2.11
C TYR A 8 11.67 1.85 -1.90
N ARG A 9 12.62 2.78 -2.08
CA ARG A 9 14.05 2.50 -1.88
C ARG A 9 14.35 2.07 -0.45
N GLU A 10 13.80 2.79 0.52
CA GLU A 10 13.94 2.45 1.95
C GLU A 10 13.38 1.06 2.27
N ALA A 11 12.23 0.71 1.70
CA ALA A 11 11.62 -0.61 1.87
C ALA A 11 12.48 -1.74 1.28
N VAL A 12 13.01 -1.56 0.06
CA VAL A 12 13.89 -2.54 -0.60
C VAL A 12 15.21 -2.73 0.17
N GLU A 13 15.82 -1.64 0.63
CA GLU A 13 17.01 -1.69 1.48
C GLU A 13 16.74 -2.44 2.79
N ARG A 14 15.60 -2.16 3.42
CA ARG A 14 15.17 -2.82 4.65
C ARG A 14 14.94 -4.33 4.45
N LEU A 15 14.25 -4.75 3.39
CA LEU A 15 14.03 -6.16 3.07
C LEU A 15 15.37 -6.91 2.88
N THR A 16 16.31 -6.27 2.19
CA THR A 16 17.65 -6.84 1.94
C THR A 16 18.41 -7.01 3.25
N ALA A 17 18.35 -6.02 4.14
CA ALA A 17 19.02 -6.07 5.44
C ALA A 17 18.37 -7.07 6.42
N GLU A 18 17.04 -7.21 6.42
CA GLU A 18 16.30 -8.11 7.30
C GLU A 18 16.64 -9.57 7.06
N LYS A 19 16.80 -9.99 5.81
CA LYS A 19 17.13 -11.38 5.47
C LYS A 19 18.40 -11.87 6.17
N LYS A 20 19.47 -11.06 6.12
CA LYS A 20 20.73 -11.37 6.81
C LYS A 20 20.55 -11.41 8.33
N ARG A 21 19.79 -10.47 8.90
CA ARG A 21 19.50 -10.43 10.34
C ARG A 21 18.71 -11.63 10.81
N PHE A 22 17.79 -12.16 10.00
CA PHE A 22 17.02 -13.35 10.34
C PHE A 22 17.89 -14.60 10.41
N ASP A 23 18.83 -14.77 9.47
CA ASP A 23 19.75 -15.89 9.49
C ASP A 23 20.65 -15.84 10.74
N GLU A 24 21.19 -14.66 11.07
CA GLU A 24 21.99 -14.44 12.28
C GLU A 24 21.17 -14.68 13.56
N HIS A 25 19.94 -14.18 13.63
CA HIS A 25 19.07 -14.36 14.80
C HIS A 25 18.68 -15.82 14.99
N ARG A 26 18.32 -16.51 13.90
CA ARG A 26 18.03 -17.94 13.89
C ARG A 26 19.21 -18.76 14.39
N GLN A 27 20.42 -18.45 13.94
CA GLN A 27 21.62 -19.16 14.36
C GLN A 27 21.89 -18.97 15.86
N ARG A 28 21.79 -17.74 16.38
CA ARG A 28 21.95 -17.48 17.82
C ARG A 28 20.96 -18.28 18.67
N LEU A 29 19.69 -18.35 18.26
CA LEU A 29 18.69 -19.13 19.00
C LEU A 29 19.03 -20.64 19.03
N ILE A 30 19.62 -21.17 17.94
CA ILE A 30 20.09 -22.56 17.89
C ILE A 30 21.31 -22.75 18.81
N ASP A 31 22.26 -21.82 18.78
CA ASP A 31 23.46 -21.84 19.60
C ASP A 31 23.13 -21.75 21.10
N ASP A 32 22.07 -21.00 21.45
CA ASP A 32 21.49 -20.91 22.80
C ASP A 32 20.71 -22.17 23.22
N GLY A 33 20.71 -23.22 22.38
CA GLY A 33 20.10 -24.52 22.68
C GLY A 33 18.58 -24.56 22.51
N ILE A 34 17.97 -23.56 21.87
CA ILE A 34 16.53 -23.57 21.60
C ILE A 34 16.22 -24.62 20.54
N LYS A 35 15.30 -25.53 20.88
CA LYS A 35 14.81 -26.55 19.95
C LYS A 35 14.16 -25.90 18.73
N LYS A 36 14.26 -26.54 17.57
CA LYS A 36 13.72 -26.07 16.28
C LYS A 36 12.29 -25.50 16.35
N ALA A 37 11.39 -26.14 17.08
CA ALA A 37 10.00 -25.66 17.26
C ALA A 37 9.91 -24.33 18.01
N GLY A 38 10.76 -24.12 19.02
CA GLY A 38 10.87 -22.85 19.74
C GLY A 38 11.47 -21.75 18.87
N VAL A 39 12.51 -22.08 18.09
CA VAL A 39 13.10 -21.14 17.11
C VAL A 39 12.03 -20.68 16.11
N GLN A 40 11.25 -21.61 15.54
CA GLN A 40 10.20 -21.27 14.59
C GLN A 40 9.17 -20.30 15.19
N ARG A 41 8.70 -20.56 16.41
CA ARG A 41 7.70 -19.73 17.09
C ARG A 41 8.20 -18.31 17.38
N VAL A 42 9.49 -18.16 17.68
CA VAL A 42 10.11 -16.83 17.90
C VAL A 42 10.29 -16.09 16.57
N MET A 43 10.64 -16.81 15.51
CA MET A 43 10.88 -16.22 14.18
C MET A 43 9.59 -15.85 13.44
N GLU A 44 8.48 -16.53 13.72
CA GLU A 44 7.22 -16.40 12.97
C GLU A 44 6.68 -14.97 12.86
N PRO A 45 6.61 -14.15 13.94
CA PRO A 45 6.20 -12.75 13.83
C PRO A 45 7.14 -11.93 12.94
N LEU A 46 8.46 -12.15 13.06
CA LEU A 46 9.46 -11.43 12.25
C LEU A 46 9.31 -11.75 10.77
N ILE A 47 9.10 -13.03 10.45
CA ILE A 47 8.84 -13.50 9.08
C ILE A 47 7.54 -12.87 8.55
N SER A 48 6.47 -12.85 9.35
CA SER A 48 5.20 -12.24 8.96
C SER A 48 5.35 -10.75 8.58
N PHE A 49 6.06 -9.95 9.40
CA PHE A 49 6.32 -8.54 9.08
C PHE A 49 7.19 -8.37 7.82
N HIS A 50 8.14 -9.27 7.59
CA HIS A 50 8.95 -9.26 6.37
C HIS A 50 8.13 -9.54 5.12
N GLU A 51 7.25 -10.55 5.19
CA GLU A 51 6.36 -10.90 4.08
C GLU A 51 5.40 -9.74 3.77
N GLN A 52 4.85 -9.06 4.79
CA GLN A 52 4.03 -7.86 4.60
C GLN A 52 4.79 -6.74 3.89
N LEU A 53 6.03 -6.46 4.30
CA LEU A 53 6.85 -5.44 3.63
C LEU A 53 7.20 -5.84 2.18
N ARG A 54 7.43 -7.13 1.94
CA ARG A 54 7.66 -7.66 0.59
C ARG A 54 6.43 -7.47 -0.30
N GLU A 55 5.24 -7.75 0.23
CA GLU A 55 3.97 -7.52 -0.47
C GLU A 55 3.77 -6.04 -0.80
N GLU A 56 4.11 -5.11 0.10
CA GLU A 56 4.03 -3.68 -0.21
C GLU A 56 4.98 -3.26 -1.34
N VAL A 57 6.21 -3.80 -1.35
CA VAL A 57 7.20 -3.57 -2.43
C VAL A 57 6.68 -4.11 -3.76
N GLU A 58 6.20 -5.35 -3.78
CA GLU A 58 5.64 -5.97 -4.98
C GLU A 58 4.41 -5.19 -5.48
N HIS A 59 3.56 -4.75 -4.57
CA HIS A 59 2.40 -3.91 -4.89
C HIS A 59 2.84 -2.62 -5.59
N TYR A 60 3.82 -1.90 -5.03
CA TYR A 60 4.35 -0.68 -5.65
C TYR A 60 4.89 -0.91 -7.07
N GLU A 61 5.63 -1.99 -7.26
CA GLU A 61 6.15 -2.35 -8.58
C GLU A 61 5.05 -2.72 -9.57
N ASN A 62 4.01 -3.41 -9.12
CA ASN A 62 2.83 -3.72 -9.94
C ASN A 62 2.13 -2.44 -10.39
N LEU A 63 1.94 -1.46 -9.49
CA LEU A 63 1.37 -0.17 -9.82
C LEU A 63 2.20 0.58 -10.87
N LYS A 64 3.53 0.59 -10.73
CA LYS A 64 4.42 1.17 -11.75
C LYS A 64 4.30 0.50 -13.12
N ARG A 65 3.95 -0.79 -13.16
CA ARG A 65 3.66 -1.54 -14.39
C ARG A 65 2.23 -1.34 -14.90
N GLY A 66 1.42 -0.48 -14.25
CA GLY A 66 0.02 -0.26 -14.60
C GLY A 66 -0.91 -1.42 -14.22
N LYS A 67 -0.47 -2.32 -13.34
CA LYS A 67 -1.32 -3.39 -12.79
C LYS A 67 -2.00 -2.88 -11.53
N PHE A 68 -3.30 -2.67 -11.61
CA PHE A 68 -4.11 -2.19 -10.49
C PHE A 68 -4.99 -3.31 -9.95
N PRO A 69 -5.23 -3.36 -8.63
CA PRO A 69 -6.25 -4.24 -8.07
C PRO A 69 -7.65 -3.76 -8.50
N ASP A 70 -8.59 -4.70 -8.59
CA ASP A 70 -9.99 -4.36 -8.81
C ASP A 70 -10.52 -3.56 -7.62
N LEU A 71 -11.30 -2.52 -7.92
CA LEU A 71 -11.93 -1.66 -6.93
C LEU A 71 -13.44 -1.94 -6.92
N PRO A 72 -13.95 -2.87 -6.08
CA PRO A 72 -15.33 -3.33 -6.15
C PRO A 72 -16.35 -2.26 -5.70
N ASN A 73 -15.91 -1.23 -4.97
CA ASN A 73 -16.74 -0.10 -4.55
C ASN A 73 -15.84 1.11 -4.26
N LEU A 74 -16.40 2.26 -3.90
CA LEU A 74 -15.58 3.47 -3.65
C LEU A 74 -14.73 3.42 -2.37
N LYS A 75 -14.86 2.38 -1.52
CA LYS A 75 -13.89 2.15 -0.43
C LYS A 75 -12.54 1.84 -1.07
N GLY A 76 -11.51 2.61 -0.71
CA GLY A 76 -10.19 2.52 -1.34
C GLY A 76 -9.99 3.47 -2.52
N LEU A 77 -10.93 4.36 -2.82
CA LEU A 77 -10.73 5.42 -3.84
C LEU A 77 -9.45 6.23 -3.58
N GLY A 78 -9.18 6.58 -2.33
CA GLY A 78 -7.97 7.33 -1.99
C GLY A 78 -6.68 6.56 -2.27
N VAL A 79 -6.63 5.27 -1.93
CA VAL A 79 -5.54 4.37 -2.32
C VAL A 79 -5.41 4.31 -3.84
N LEU A 80 -6.52 4.20 -4.58
CA LEU A 80 -6.50 4.24 -6.04
C LEU A 80 -5.89 5.54 -6.58
N LEU A 81 -6.23 6.71 -6.02
CA LEU A 81 -5.67 8.00 -6.46
C LEU A 81 -4.15 8.05 -6.29
N VAL A 82 -3.63 7.57 -5.15
CA VAL A 82 -2.19 7.45 -4.91
C VAL A 82 -1.56 6.49 -5.93
N SER A 83 -2.19 5.33 -6.12
CA SER A 83 -1.75 4.29 -7.04
C SER A 83 -1.66 4.78 -8.49
N LEU A 84 -2.66 5.53 -8.95
CA LEU A 84 -2.66 6.16 -10.27
C LEU A 84 -1.55 7.18 -10.42
N ARG A 85 -1.26 7.99 -9.39
CA ARG A 85 -0.13 8.92 -9.41
C ARG A 85 1.20 8.17 -9.60
N ILE A 86 1.42 7.10 -8.82
CA ILE A 86 2.62 6.25 -8.92
C ILE A 86 2.74 5.65 -10.31
N ALA A 87 1.66 5.08 -10.84
CA ALA A 87 1.64 4.46 -12.17
C ALA A 87 1.92 5.47 -13.29
N ARG A 88 1.53 6.74 -13.11
CA ARG A 88 1.87 7.84 -14.03
C ARG A 88 3.29 8.38 -13.84
N GLY A 89 4.06 7.85 -12.89
CA GLY A 89 5.41 8.33 -12.58
C GLY A 89 5.45 9.77 -12.06
N MET A 90 4.31 10.31 -11.61
CA MET A 90 4.19 11.70 -11.18
C MET A 90 4.60 11.84 -9.72
N SER A 91 5.43 12.81 -9.38
CA SER A 91 5.77 13.14 -7.99
C SER A 91 4.64 13.88 -7.27
N GLN A 92 4.67 13.89 -5.93
CA GLN A 92 3.72 14.68 -5.13
C GLN A 92 3.81 16.17 -5.46
N ARG A 93 5.02 16.69 -5.69
CA ARG A 93 5.27 18.06 -6.14
C ARG A 93 4.61 18.39 -7.47
N GLU A 94 4.71 17.50 -8.46
CA GLU A 94 4.11 17.70 -9.78
C GLU A 94 2.58 17.65 -9.71
N LEU A 95 2.02 16.73 -8.92
CA LEU A 95 0.57 16.68 -8.69
C LEU A 95 0.10 17.95 -7.98
N ALA A 96 0.82 18.41 -6.96
CA ALA A 96 0.50 19.63 -6.23
C ALA A 96 0.52 20.86 -7.14
N ALA A 97 1.53 20.97 -8.02
CA ALA A 97 1.61 22.04 -9.02
C ALA A 97 0.41 22.06 -9.97
N LYS A 98 -0.02 20.89 -10.45
CA LYS A 98 -1.22 20.76 -11.31
C LYS A 98 -2.54 21.07 -10.58
N LEU A 99 -2.57 20.84 -9.26
CA LEU A 99 -3.72 21.13 -8.41
C LEU A 99 -3.69 22.53 -7.81
N GLU A 100 -2.67 23.33 -8.12
CA GLU A 100 -2.44 24.68 -7.58
C GLU A 100 -2.43 24.70 -6.04
N VAL A 101 -1.84 23.68 -5.43
CA VAL A 101 -1.68 23.58 -3.97
C VAL A 101 -0.21 23.39 -3.58
N HIS A 102 0.08 23.58 -2.30
CA HIS A 102 1.40 23.27 -1.77
C HIS A 102 1.62 21.75 -1.67
N GLU A 103 2.86 21.30 -1.93
CA GLU A 103 3.23 19.87 -1.90
C GLU A 103 2.88 19.18 -0.57
N SER A 104 3.03 19.89 0.55
CA SER A 104 2.67 19.37 1.88
C SER A 104 1.19 18.99 2.01
N GLN A 105 0.29 19.62 1.24
CA GLN A 105 -1.11 19.26 1.24
C GLN A 105 -1.31 17.90 0.58
N VAL A 106 -0.75 17.69 -0.61
CA VAL A 106 -0.78 16.37 -1.29
C VAL A 106 -0.13 15.32 -0.41
N SER A 107 1.05 15.59 0.16
CA SER A 107 1.75 14.66 1.04
C SER A 107 0.90 14.25 2.26
N ARG A 108 0.22 15.21 2.91
CA ARG A 108 -0.67 14.95 4.04
C ARG A 108 -1.91 14.17 3.62
N ASP A 109 -2.53 14.55 2.51
CA ASP A 109 -3.74 13.90 2.01
C ASP A 109 -3.45 12.45 1.62
N GLU A 110 -2.35 12.18 0.90
CA GLU A 110 -1.88 10.82 0.59
C GLU A 110 -1.50 10.04 1.84
N ARG A 111 -0.96 10.70 2.86
CA ARG A 111 -0.62 10.04 4.12
C ARG A 111 -1.84 9.50 4.85
N ASN A 112 -2.95 10.22 4.76
CA ASN A 112 -4.25 9.81 5.27
C ASN A 112 -5.08 9.06 4.20
N GLU A 113 -4.46 8.58 3.13
CA GLU A 113 -5.11 7.85 2.03
C GLU A 113 -6.34 8.57 1.49
N TYR A 114 -6.29 9.91 1.43
CA TYR A 114 -7.39 10.77 1.03
C TYR A 114 -8.71 10.49 1.78
N HIS A 115 -8.64 10.02 3.03
CA HIS A 115 -9.83 9.75 3.82
C HIS A 115 -10.70 11.01 3.93
N GLY A 116 -12.00 10.87 3.63
CA GLY A 116 -12.96 11.99 3.62
C GLY A 116 -12.84 12.93 2.42
N ILE A 117 -12.10 12.55 1.37
CA ILE A 117 -12.03 13.34 0.13
C ILE A 117 -13.40 13.52 -0.50
N THR A 118 -13.69 14.74 -0.97
CA THR A 118 -14.91 15.02 -1.74
C THR A 118 -14.79 14.49 -3.16
N VAL A 119 -15.93 14.16 -3.78
CA VAL A 119 -15.97 13.73 -5.18
C VAL A 119 -15.33 14.77 -6.11
N ASP A 120 -15.62 16.06 -5.90
CA ASP A 120 -15.03 17.16 -6.68
C ASP A 120 -13.50 17.18 -6.59
N ARG A 121 -12.94 16.95 -5.39
CA ARG A 121 -11.49 16.91 -5.22
C ARG A 121 -10.89 15.67 -5.90
N ALA A 122 -11.56 14.52 -5.82
CA ALA A 122 -11.13 13.31 -6.53
C ALA A 122 -11.14 13.50 -8.05
N ILE A 123 -12.17 14.15 -8.61
CA ILE A 123 -12.25 14.48 -10.05
C ILE A 123 -11.06 15.36 -10.45
N LYS A 124 -10.77 16.44 -9.71
CA LYS A 124 -9.62 17.32 -9.98
C LYS A 124 -8.30 16.56 -9.98
N ILE A 125 -8.14 15.59 -9.09
CA ILE A 125 -6.94 14.73 -9.05
C ILE A 125 -6.88 13.84 -10.29
N LEU A 126 -7.98 13.18 -10.67
CA LEU A 126 -8.05 12.35 -11.87
C LEU A 126 -7.73 13.15 -13.14
N ASP A 127 -8.26 14.36 -13.25
CA ASP A 127 -8.00 15.29 -14.35
C ASP A 127 -6.52 15.71 -14.39
N ALA A 128 -5.95 16.08 -13.24
CA ALA A 128 -4.53 16.42 -13.12
C ALA A 128 -3.63 15.24 -13.53
N LEU A 129 -4.03 14.02 -13.17
CA LEU A 129 -3.35 12.78 -13.55
C LEU A 129 -3.60 12.39 -15.01
N GLY A 130 -4.58 12.98 -15.69
CA GLY A 130 -4.97 12.63 -17.06
C GLY A 130 -5.53 11.21 -17.15
N VAL A 131 -6.30 10.78 -16.15
CA VAL A 131 -6.91 9.45 -16.04
C VAL A 131 -8.43 9.58 -16.18
N LYS A 132 -9.05 8.70 -16.97
CA LYS A 132 -10.51 8.54 -16.99
C LYS A 132 -10.89 7.32 -16.17
N LEU A 133 -11.81 7.50 -15.24
CA LEU A 133 -12.40 6.40 -14.48
C LEU A 133 -13.62 5.88 -15.24
N GLN A 134 -13.62 4.59 -15.57
CA GLN A 134 -14.79 3.90 -16.12
C GLN A 134 -15.33 2.96 -15.05
N THR A 135 -16.60 3.14 -14.68
CA THR A 135 -17.28 2.29 -13.70
C THR A 135 -18.32 1.43 -14.40
N THR A 136 -18.48 0.20 -13.91
CA THR A 136 -19.53 -0.73 -14.35
C THR A 136 -20.36 -1.10 -13.14
N VAL A 137 -21.69 -1.17 -13.31
CA VAL A 137 -22.59 -1.66 -12.27
C VAL A 137 -22.66 -3.18 -12.40
N VAL A 138 -22.43 -3.88 -11.29
CA VAL A 138 -22.60 -5.33 -11.18
C VAL A 138 -23.67 -5.56 -10.11
N ASP A 139 -24.70 -6.34 -10.44
CA ASP A 139 -25.74 -6.69 -9.47
C ASP A 139 -25.11 -7.46 -8.31
N ALA A 140 -25.27 -6.94 -7.09
CA ALA A 140 -25.02 -7.71 -5.89
C ALA A 140 -26.20 -8.68 -5.72
N PRO A 141 -25.97 -9.97 -5.38
CA PRO A 141 -27.07 -10.89 -5.10
C PRO A 141 -27.97 -10.29 -4.01
N LEU A 142 -29.27 -10.20 -4.31
CA LEU A 142 -30.29 -9.77 -3.35
C LEU A 142 -30.31 -10.77 -2.18
N GLY A 143 -29.67 -10.42 -1.07
CA GLY A 143 -29.85 -11.10 0.22
C GLY A 143 -28.72 -12.03 0.70
N THR A 144 -27.49 -11.54 0.82
CA THR A 144 -26.51 -12.14 1.75
C THR A 144 -25.90 -11.05 2.64
N GLU A 145 -26.46 -10.95 3.84
CA GLU A 145 -25.86 -10.49 5.11
C GLU A 145 -24.76 -9.42 5.01
N VAL A 146 -25.21 -8.16 5.00
CA VAL A 146 -24.44 -7.03 5.54
C VAL A 146 -24.52 -7.02 7.07
N ASP A 147 -23.99 -8.04 7.78
CA ASP A 147 -23.82 -7.92 9.23
C ASP A 147 -22.91 -8.99 9.91
N GLU A 148 -21.61 -9.04 9.61
CA GLU A 148 -20.62 -9.70 10.51
C GLU A 148 -19.24 -9.01 10.55
N LEU A 149 -19.18 -7.67 10.49
CA LEU A 149 -17.91 -6.93 10.71
C LEU A 149 -18.00 -5.83 11.77
N GLN A 150 -18.84 -6.03 12.79
CA GLN A 150 -18.76 -5.29 14.04
C GLN A 150 -18.99 -6.22 15.25
N SER A 151 -18.06 -7.16 15.48
CA SER A 151 -17.78 -7.73 16.81
C SER A 151 -16.62 -8.72 16.70
N THR A 152 -15.39 -8.27 16.91
CA THR A 152 -14.45 -8.77 17.93
C THR A 152 -13.27 -7.81 18.01
#